data_AF-A0A1Q5T6T1-F1
#
_entry.id   AF-A0A1Q5T6T1-F1
#
_cell.length_a   1.000
_cell.length_b   1.000
_cell.length_c   1.000
_cell.angle_alpha   90.00
_cell.angle_beta   90.00
_cell.angle_gamma   90.00
#
_symmetry.space_group_name_H-M   'P 1'
#
loop_
_entity.id
_entity.type
_entity.pdbx_description
1 polymer ?
#
loop_
_entity_poly.entity_id
_entity_poly.type
_entity_poly.pdbx_seq_one_letter_code
_entity_poly.pdbx_strand_id
1 'polypeptide(L)'
;MSSIGQLCGLLGLAALATASYSNRPDYARRFPYAAPYDQSFLGGYSILKHVGGLGPYSNRMSYGIGRDPPDGCVVDQVIMIKRHGERYPQGSDGVKIEAALDKLYSSKITEWKGDLTFLNSWEYYVDSEGLYGLETDTGPYNGLLTTYKHGAEYRVRYGHLWDQNSNKTVPMWTAEFERVVQTARKFGEGFFGWNYTDSVALNVISESADMGANSLTPVCPDDHLTQTCKSLSQDLPAFRVAADRLNRQNPGLDLNSTDIYQLMFMSVFELNVRGYSDWTDAFTMDEWKWFGYTQDLLFYHCAGPGSQFAKAVGAVYANASLKLLTQGPEKAGTMFFNL
;
A
#
# COMPACT_ATOMS: atom_id res chain seq x y z
N MET A 1 5.60 63.12 44.41
CA MET A 1 6.56 63.23 43.30
C MET A 1 7.05 61.82 42.99
N SER A 2 6.43 61.25 41.97
CA SER A 2 6.48 59.86 41.54
C SER A 2 7.44 59.72 40.36
N SER A 3 8.51 58.93 40.49
CA SER A 3 9.30 58.47 39.34
C SER A 3 8.95 57.01 39.05
N ILE A 4 8.08 56.82 38.07
CA ILE A 4 7.81 55.53 37.43
C ILE A 4 8.93 55.32 36.40
N GLY A 5 9.86 54.41 36.69
CA GLY A 5 10.84 53.93 35.72
C GLY A 5 10.21 52.84 34.86
N GLN A 6 10.17 53.07 33.54
CA GLN A 6 9.69 52.14 32.53
C GLN A 6 10.56 50.87 32.49
N LEU A 7 9.99 49.72 32.83
CA LEU A 7 10.47 48.42 32.35
C LEU A 7 9.86 48.19 30.97
N CYS A 8 10.66 48.41 29.92
CA CYS A 8 10.30 48.02 28.56
C CYS A 8 10.57 46.53 28.40
N GLY A 9 9.50 45.72 28.31
CA GLY A 9 9.57 44.30 28.05
C GLY A 9 10.05 44.01 26.63
N LEU A 10 11.22 43.37 26.51
CA LEU A 10 11.63 42.69 25.28
C LEU A 10 10.89 41.34 25.20
N LEU A 11 9.68 41.37 24.64
CA LEU A 11 9.02 40.18 24.10
C LEU A 11 9.74 39.81 22.80
N GLY A 12 10.78 38.99 22.91
CA GLY A 12 11.37 38.33 21.75
C GLY A 12 10.33 37.39 21.13
N LEU A 13 9.85 37.72 19.94
CA LEU A 13 9.15 36.76 19.09
C LEU A 13 10.14 35.64 18.76
N ALA A 14 10.02 34.51 19.46
CA ALA A 14 10.60 33.27 19.01
C ALA A 14 9.87 32.88 17.72
N ALA A 15 10.50 33.15 16.57
CA ALA A 15 10.09 32.58 15.31
C ALA A 15 10.22 31.06 15.44
N LEU A 16 9.09 30.37 15.57
CA LEU A 16 9.02 28.93 15.34
C LEU A 16 9.38 28.71 13.88
N ALA A 17 10.63 28.30 13.65
CA ALA A 17 11.03 27.75 12.37
C ALA A 17 10.19 26.50 12.14
N THR A 18 9.12 26.62 11.35
CA THR A 18 8.48 25.47 10.74
C THR A 18 9.52 24.84 9.82
N ALA A 19 10.19 23.80 10.29
CA ALA A 19 11.01 22.97 9.44
C ALA A 19 10.07 22.34 8.40
N SER A 20 9.95 22.96 7.23
CA SER A 20 9.41 22.33 6.04
C SER A 20 10.40 21.24 5.66
N TYR A 21 10.11 19.99 6.06
CA TYR A 21 10.77 18.85 5.43
C TYR A 21 10.46 18.94 3.94
N SER A 22 11.49 19.22 3.13
CA SER A 22 11.35 19.08 1.70
C SER A 22 11.21 17.59 1.42
N ASN A 23 10.00 17.18 1.04
CA ASN A 23 9.69 15.83 0.57
C ASN A 23 10.30 15.55 -0.82
N ARG A 24 11.04 16.51 -1.40
CA ARG A 24 11.75 16.32 -2.66
C ARG A 24 13.07 15.59 -2.43
N PRO A 25 13.22 14.33 -2.86
CA PRO A 25 14.55 13.81 -3.10
C PRO A 25 15.22 14.67 -4.18
N ASP A 26 16.48 15.05 -3.95
CA ASP A 26 17.36 15.71 -4.92
C ASP A 26 17.30 14.97 -6.28
N TYR A 27 17.37 15.68 -7.41
CA TYR A 27 17.29 15.12 -8.76
C TYR A 27 18.34 14.01 -8.99
N ALA A 28 19.50 14.09 -8.31
CA ALA A 28 20.52 13.05 -8.29
C ALA A 28 20.09 11.73 -7.61
N ARG A 29 18.95 11.73 -6.89
CA ARG A 29 18.33 10.56 -6.23
C ARG A 29 17.09 10.03 -6.97
N ARG A 30 16.87 10.42 -8.22
CA ARG A 30 15.79 9.86 -9.07
C ARG A 30 16.14 8.52 -9.73
N PHE A 31 17.41 8.09 -9.66
CA PHE A 31 17.93 6.84 -10.24
C PHE A 31 18.57 5.79 -9.30
N PRO A 32 18.75 5.97 -7.98
CA PRO A 32 19.16 4.85 -7.14
C PRO A 32 17.97 3.92 -6.92
N TYR A 33 18.24 2.62 -6.75
CA TYR A 33 17.32 1.64 -6.13
C TYR A 33 16.86 2.05 -4.70
N ALA A 34 17.24 3.23 -4.21
CA ALA A 34 16.87 3.74 -2.90
C ALA A 34 15.42 4.24 -2.94
N ALA A 35 14.57 3.55 -2.18
CA ALA A 35 13.23 3.99 -1.83
C ALA A 35 13.27 5.41 -1.22
N PRO A 36 12.58 6.42 -1.79
CA PRO A 36 12.62 7.79 -1.24
C PRO A 36 11.88 7.95 0.10
N TYR A 37 11.07 6.96 0.48
CA TYR A 37 10.40 6.86 1.76
C TYR A 37 10.91 5.62 2.48
N ASP A 38 11.43 5.80 3.68
CA ASP A 38 11.92 4.70 4.51
C ASP A 38 10.80 3.70 4.84
N GLN A 39 11.00 2.42 4.51
CA GLN A 39 10.07 1.32 4.78
C GLN A 39 10.20 0.74 6.20
N SER A 40 11.22 1.15 6.98
CA SER A 40 11.51 0.62 8.32
C SER A 40 10.74 1.32 9.47
N PHE A 41 10.20 2.53 9.23
CA PHE A 41 9.29 3.31 10.08
C PHE A 41 9.61 3.36 11.58
N LEU A 42 10.47 4.30 11.97
CA LEU A 42 10.69 4.70 13.37
C LEU A 42 9.89 5.96 13.80
N GLY A 43 9.11 6.59 12.91
CA GLY A 43 8.33 7.80 13.18
C GLY A 43 7.07 7.97 12.32
N GLY A 44 6.03 8.59 12.87
CA GLY A 44 4.65 8.65 12.31
C GLY A 44 4.38 9.75 11.26
N TYR A 45 5.40 10.26 10.57
CA TYR A 45 5.25 11.38 9.62
C TYR A 45 5.32 10.97 8.15
N SER A 46 5.63 9.71 7.83
CA SER A 46 5.75 9.31 6.43
C SER A 46 4.37 9.02 5.81
N ILE A 47 4.19 9.54 4.59
CA ILE A 47 2.98 9.41 3.79
C ILE A 47 2.54 7.96 3.59
N LEU A 48 3.45 6.97 3.59
CA LEU A 48 3.04 5.57 3.39
C LEU A 48 2.14 5.03 4.52
N LYS A 49 2.00 5.74 5.65
CA LYS A 49 1.01 5.44 6.71
C LYS A 49 -0.34 6.12 6.53
N HIS A 50 -0.48 6.90 5.48
CA HIS A 50 -1.64 7.74 5.21
C HIS A 50 -2.19 7.52 3.80
N VAL A 51 -1.86 6.37 3.19
CA VAL A 51 -2.31 5.97 1.85
C VAL A 51 -3.14 4.68 1.87
N GLY A 52 -3.56 4.23 3.06
CA GLY A 52 -4.26 2.97 3.25
C GLY A 52 -3.47 1.77 2.70
N GLY A 53 -4.16 0.91 1.96
CA GLY A 53 -3.58 -0.25 1.28
C GLY A 53 -3.25 -0.03 -0.20
N LEU A 54 -3.09 1.21 -0.67
CA LEU A 54 -2.92 1.49 -2.10
C LEU A 54 -1.45 1.55 -2.54
N GLY A 55 -0.60 2.09 -1.66
CA GLY A 55 0.79 2.43 -1.98
C GLY A 55 1.81 1.36 -1.61
N PRO A 56 3.10 1.74 -1.62
CA PRO A 56 4.21 0.86 -1.31
C PRO A 56 4.12 0.18 0.05
N TYR A 57 4.68 -1.04 0.13
CA TYR A 57 4.87 -1.78 1.37
C TYR A 57 5.58 -0.92 2.41
N SER A 58 5.15 -1.05 3.65
CA SER A 58 5.81 -0.43 4.79
C SER A 58 5.70 -1.30 6.03
N ASN A 59 6.79 -1.39 6.80
CA ASN A 59 6.78 -2.15 8.05
C ASN A 59 5.73 -1.60 9.00
N ARG A 60 5.01 -2.48 9.68
CA ARG A 60 4.11 -2.09 10.77
C ARG A 60 4.92 -1.35 11.84
N MET A 61 4.33 -0.30 12.42
CA MET A 61 4.89 0.37 13.60
C MET A 61 5.12 -0.66 14.72
N SER A 62 6.38 -0.78 15.17
CA SER A 62 6.76 -1.74 16.20
C SER A 62 6.26 -1.30 17.57
N TYR A 63 5.83 -2.26 18.39
CA TYR A 63 5.60 -2.06 19.82
C TYR A 63 6.88 -2.16 20.66
N GLY A 64 8.05 -2.37 20.03
CA GLY A 64 9.33 -2.58 20.69
C GLY A 64 9.66 -4.04 21.01
N ILE A 65 8.81 -4.99 20.59
CA ILE A 65 9.05 -6.43 20.75
C ILE A 65 10.05 -6.87 19.65
N GLY A 66 11.12 -7.56 20.06
CA GLY A 66 12.11 -8.13 19.15
C GLY A 66 11.47 -9.08 18.14
N ARG A 67 11.91 -9.00 16.87
CA ARG A 67 11.32 -9.77 15.78
C ARG A 67 11.82 -11.22 15.73
N ASP A 68 13.01 -11.48 16.27
CA ASP A 68 13.64 -12.80 16.23
C ASP A 68 13.05 -13.76 17.27
N PRO A 69 13.13 -15.08 17.03
CA PRO A 69 12.76 -16.06 18.04
C PRO A 69 13.52 -15.78 19.34
N PRO A 70 12.86 -15.91 20.52
CA PRO A 70 13.55 -15.75 21.79
C PRO A 70 14.73 -16.72 21.93
N ASP A 71 15.70 -16.37 22.79
CA ASP A 71 16.86 -17.24 23.05
C ASP A 71 16.42 -18.63 23.49
N GLY A 72 17.02 -19.66 22.90
CA GLY A 72 16.65 -21.05 23.12
C GLY A 72 15.43 -21.54 22.33
N CYS A 73 14.80 -20.70 21.51
CA CYS A 73 13.73 -21.08 20.60
C CYS A 73 14.21 -21.15 19.15
N VAL A 74 13.64 -22.09 18.40
CA VAL A 74 13.77 -22.16 16.93
C VAL A 74 12.38 -22.28 16.34
N VAL A 75 12.13 -21.62 15.21
CA VAL A 75 10.89 -21.81 14.46
C VAL A 75 10.95 -23.16 13.79
N ASP A 76 9.93 -24.00 14.00
CA ASP A 76 9.79 -25.34 13.41
C ASP A 76 8.71 -25.39 12.31
N GLN A 77 7.83 -24.39 12.25
CA GLN A 77 6.80 -24.25 11.21
C GLN A 77 6.53 -22.77 10.88
N VAL A 78 6.31 -22.46 9.60
CA VAL A 78 5.90 -21.13 9.12
C VAL A 78 4.63 -21.22 8.27
N ILE A 79 3.65 -20.38 8.57
CA ILE A 79 2.42 -20.20 7.79
C ILE A 79 2.32 -18.72 7.43
N MET A 80 2.43 -18.40 6.15
CA MET A 80 2.37 -17.03 5.63
C MET A 80 1.11 -16.86 4.78
N ILE A 81 0.42 -15.74 4.95
CA ILE A 81 -0.48 -15.17 3.96
C ILE A 81 0.06 -13.81 3.53
N LYS A 82 0.24 -13.60 2.22
CA LYS A 82 0.79 -12.36 1.67
C LYS A 82 -0.13 -11.83 0.58
N ARG A 83 -0.55 -10.57 0.69
CA ARG A 83 -1.18 -9.86 -0.43
C ARG A 83 -0.21 -9.73 -1.61
N HIS A 84 -0.78 -9.65 -2.81
CA HIS A 84 -0.11 -9.16 -4.01
C HIS A 84 0.75 -7.90 -3.75
N GLY A 85 1.77 -7.69 -4.58
CA GLY A 85 2.65 -6.53 -4.49
C GLY A 85 1.99 -5.23 -4.96
N GLU A 86 2.82 -4.21 -5.10
CA GLU A 86 2.43 -2.93 -5.67
C GLU A 86 1.97 -3.08 -7.12
N ARG A 87 0.78 -2.56 -7.42
CA ARG A 87 0.11 -2.72 -8.72
C ARG A 87 -0.25 -1.37 -9.32
N TYR A 88 -0.62 -1.36 -10.60
CA TYR A 88 -1.36 -0.26 -11.23
C TYR A 88 -2.80 -0.18 -10.67
N PRO A 89 -3.52 0.95 -10.85
CA PRO A 89 -4.94 1.07 -10.48
C PRO A 89 -5.80 -0.04 -11.11
N GLN A 90 -6.98 -0.35 -10.57
CA GLN A 90 -7.92 -1.21 -11.31
C GLN A 90 -8.58 -0.41 -12.43
N GLY A 91 -9.07 -1.07 -13.49
CA GLY A 91 -9.67 -0.36 -14.62
C GLY A 91 -10.85 0.55 -14.22
N SER A 92 -11.66 0.11 -13.25
CA SER A 92 -12.76 0.93 -12.70
C SER A 92 -12.29 2.13 -11.87
N ASP A 93 -11.08 2.08 -11.31
CA ASP A 93 -10.43 3.21 -10.67
C ASP A 93 -9.82 4.14 -11.74
N GLY A 94 -9.21 3.56 -12.78
CA GLY A 94 -8.66 4.26 -13.95
C GLY A 94 -9.65 5.23 -14.58
N VAL A 95 -10.89 4.77 -14.83
CA VAL A 95 -11.97 5.62 -15.36
C VAL A 95 -12.22 6.86 -14.50
N LYS A 96 -12.15 6.74 -13.17
CA LYS A 96 -12.38 7.87 -12.25
C LYS A 96 -11.18 8.81 -12.18
N ILE A 97 -9.98 8.26 -12.25
CA ILE A 97 -8.73 9.01 -12.30
C ILE A 97 -8.69 9.85 -13.59
N GLU A 98 -8.95 9.21 -14.72
CA GLU A 98 -8.97 9.84 -16.04
C GLU A 98 -10.02 10.94 -16.11
N ALA A 99 -11.22 10.73 -15.57
CA ALA A 99 -12.24 11.79 -15.49
C ALA A 99 -11.76 13.03 -14.71
N ALA A 100 -11.01 12.84 -13.61
CA ALA A 100 -10.44 13.96 -12.85
C ALA A 100 -9.31 14.67 -13.61
N LEU A 101 -8.46 13.91 -14.32
CA LEU A 101 -7.40 14.45 -15.18
C LEU A 101 -7.99 15.19 -16.40
N ASP A 102 -9.01 14.65 -17.04
CA ASP A 102 -9.72 15.29 -18.16
C ASP A 102 -10.32 16.62 -17.74
N LYS A 103 -10.95 16.66 -16.57
CA LYS A 103 -11.45 17.90 -15.98
C LYS A 103 -10.32 18.90 -15.76
N LEU A 104 -9.19 18.45 -15.22
CA LEU A 104 -8.01 19.28 -15.02
C LEU A 104 -7.48 19.86 -16.35
N TYR A 105 -7.31 19.04 -17.38
CA TYR A 105 -6.73 19.46 -18.66
C TYR A 105 -7.72 20.22 -19.56
N SER A 106 -9.04 20.07 -19.35
CA SER A 106 -10.06 20.86 -20.06
C SER A 106 -10.15 22.33 -19.63
N SER A 107 -9.46 22.72 -18.55
CA SER A 107 -9.42 24.09 -17.99
C SER A 107 -8.76 25.13 -18.90
N LYS A 108 -8.16 24.74 -20.03
CA LYS A 108 -7.40 25.60 -20.97
C LYS A 108 -6.20 26.33 -20.35
N ILE A 109 -5.77 25.93 -19.16
CA ILE A 109 -4.54 26.43 -18.54
C ILE A 109 -3.35 25.98 -19.37
N THR A 110 -2.52 26.93 -19.81
CA THR A 110 -1.32 26.65 -20.61
C THR A 110 -0.02 26.66 -19.81
N GLU A 111 -0.04 27.20 -18.60
CA GLU A 111 1.10 27.22 -17.69
C GLU A 111 0.62 27.05 -16.25
N TRP A 112 0.91 25.89 -15.67
CA TRP A 112 0.53 25.55 -14.30
C TRP A 112 1.40 26.27 -13.28
N LYS A 113 0.79 26.70 -12.18
CA LYS A 113 1.40 27.50 -11.12
C LYS A 113 1.23 26.86 -9.74
N GLY A 114 2.05 27.32 -8.80
CA GLY A 114 1.99 26.89 -7.41
C GLY A 114 2.28 25.41 -7.26
N ASP A 115 1.43 24.72 -6.50
CA ASP A 115 1.54 23.31 -6.17
C ASP A 115 1.43 22.41 -7.43
N LEU A 116 0.80 22.90 -8.50
CA LEU A 116 0.64 22.18 -9.77
C LEU A 116 1.71 22.50 -10.82
N THR A 117 2.76 23.28 -10.49
CA THR A 117 3.78 23.69 -11.47
C THR A 117 4.46 22.50 -12.16
N PHE A 118 4.54 21.34 -11.50
CA PHE A 118 5.11 20.12 -12.08
C PHE A 118 4.29 19.59 -13.29
N LEU A 119 3.01 19.93 -13.40
CA LEU A 119 2.15 19.53 -14.52
C LEU A 119 2.57 20.10 -15.87
N ASN A 120 3.45 21.10 -15.89
CA ASN A 120 4.05 21.61 -17.12
C ASN A 120 4.96 20.57 -17.82
N SER A 121 5.38 19.51 -17.12
CA SER A 121 6.22 18.45 -17.66
C SER A 121 5.84 17.06 -17.14
N TRP A 122 4.67 16.93 -16.54
CA TRP A 122 4.19 15.66 -15.99
C TRP A 122 3.32 14.94 -17.01
N GLU A 123 3.52 13.63 -17.09
CA GLU A 123 2.67 12.73 -17.88
C GLU A 123 2.08 11.68 -16.94
N TYR A 124 0.88 11.21 -17.27
CA TYR A 124 0.27 10.10 -16.54
C TYR A 124 1.11 8.83 -16.68
N TYR A 125 1.28 8.08 -15.59
CA TYR A 125 2.17 6.92 -15.54
C TYR A 125 1.56 5.64 -16.12
N VAL A 126 0.27 5.66 -16.49
CA VAL A 126 -0.40 4.56 -17.19
C VAL A 126 -0.45 4.93 -18.67
N ASP A 127 0.38 4.29 -19.47
CA ASP A 127 0.50 4.55 -20.91
C ASP A 127 -0.52 3.78 -21.77
N SER A 128 -1.18 2.78 -21.18
CA SER A 128 -2.14 1.93 -21.85
C SER A 128 -3.11 1.28 -20.85
N GLU A 129 -4.38 1.10 -21.27
CA GLU A 129 -5.41 0.45 -20.45
C GLU A 129 -5.03 -1.00 -20.05
N GLY A 130 -4.16 -1.65 -20.83
CA GLY A 130 -3.68 -3.01 -20.57
C GLY A 130 -2.86 -3.16 -19.30
N LEU A 131 -2.35 -2.06 -18.73
CA LEU A 131 -1.62 -2.08 -17.46
C LEU A 131 -2.54 -2.14 -16.24
N TYR A 132 -3.81 -1.71 -16.37
CA TYR A 132 -4.71 -1.66 -15.22
C TYR A 132 -4.89 -3.04 -14.57
N GLY A 133 -4.70 -3.08 -13.25
CA GLY A 133 -4.82 -4.29 -12.43
C GLY A 133 -3.58 -5.19 -12.38
N LEU A 134 -2.55 -4.93 -13.21
CA LEU A 134 -1.29 -5.68 -13.20
C LEU A 134 -0.35 -5.23 -12.06
N GLU A 135 0.53 -6.12 -11.63
CA GLU A 135 1.68 -5.76 -10.79
C GLU A 135 2.57 -4.73 -11.53
N THR A 136 3.16 -3.82 -10.77
CA THR A 136 4.17 -2.90 -11.30
C THR A 136 5.52 -3.61 -11.40
N ASP A 137 6.30 -3.25 -12.39
CA ASP A 137 7.61 -3.82 -12.71
C ASP A 137 8.73 -2.76 -12.85
N THR A 138 8.40 -1.48 -12.62
CA THR A 138 9.32 -0.34 -12.71
C THR A 138 9.32 0.49 -11.42
N GLY A 139 10.46 1.12 -11.15
CA GLY A 139 10.67 1.92 -9.93
C GLY A 139 11.11 1.08 -8.72
N PRO A 140 11.54 1.73 -7.62
CA PRO A 140 12.10 1.06 -6.45
C PRO A 140 11.05 0.31 -5.60
N TYR A 141 9.76 0.65 -5.74
CA TYR A 141 8.64 0.03 -5.03
C TYR A 141 7.85 -0.97 -5.87
N ASN A 142 8.36 -1.36 -7.05
CA ASN A 142 7.58 -2.20 -7.94
C ASN A 142 7.23 -3.54 -7.30
N GLY A 143 6.01 -4.00 -7.54
CA GLY A 143 5.42 -5.11 -6.80
C GLY A 143 6.11 -6.45 -7.02
N LEU A 144 6.63 -6.68 -8.23
CA LEU A 144 7.43 -7.87 -8.54
C LEU A 144 8.75 -7.88 -7.76
N LEU A 145 9.45 -6.73 -7.69
CA LEU A 145 10.70 -6.58 -6.94
C LEU A 145 10.47 -6.64 -5.43
N THR A 146 9.47 -5.94 -4.91
CA THR A 146 9.07 -5.99 -3.48
C THR A 146 8.85 -7.44 -3.06
N THR A 147 8.14 -8.20 -3.89
CA THR A 147 7.79 -9.57 -3.58
C THR A 147 8.96 -10.54 -3.73
N TYR A 148 9.82 -10.36 -4.74
CA TYR A 148 11.06 -11.12 -4.87
C TYR A 148 12.00 -10.91 -3.67
N LYS A 149 12.20 -9.64 -3.26
CA LYS A 149 12.98 -9.29 -2.07
C LYS A 149 12.42 -9.96 -0.82
N HIS A 150 11.10 -9.94 -0.65
CA HIS A 150 10.47 -10.58 0.50
C HIS A 150 10.66 -12.11 0.51
N GLY A 151 10.65 -12.76 -0.65
CA GLY A 151 11.02 -14.18 -0.78
C GLY A 151 12.46 -14.44 -0.32
N ALA A 152 13.40 -13.63 -0.79
CA ALA A 152 14.81 -13.75 -0.39
C ALA A 152 15.02 -13.48 1.11
N GLU A 153 14.33 -12.50 1.68
CA GLU A 153 14.32 -12.24 3.13
C GLU A 153 13.76 -13.43 3.92
N TYR A 154 12.66 -14.03 3.45
CA TYR A 154 12.11 -15.23 4.06
C TYR A 154 13.06 -16.41 3.95
N ARG A 155 13.85 -16.51 2.87
CA ARG A 155 14.86 -17.55 2.76
C ARG A 155 15.97 -17.39 3.79
N VAL A 156 16.46 -16.17 4.02
CA VAL A 156 17.43 -15.91 5.10
C VAL A 156 16.84 -16.31 6.45
N ARG A 157 15.56 -16.00 6.68
CA ARG A 157 14.90 -16.20 7.98
C ARG A 157 14.45 -17.63 8.27
N TYR A 158 13.96 -18.33 7.27
CA TYR A 158 13.27 -19.62 7.40
C TYR A 158 13.86 -20.72 6.53
N GLY A 159 14.99 -20.47 5.86
CA GLY A 159 15.64 -21.44 4.98
C GLY A 159 16.04 -22.74 5.67
N HIS A 160 16.21 -22.75 7.00
CA HIS A 160 16.47 -23.95 7.79
C HIS A 160 15.30 -24.93 7.82
N LEU A 161 14.08 -24.50 7.47
CA LEU A 161 12.90 -25.34 7.35
C LEU A 161 12.79 -26.08 6.01
N TRP A 162 13.64 -25.72 5.05
CA TRP A 162 13.64 -26.32 3.72
C TRP A 162 14.80 -27.32 3.55
N ASP A 163 14.47 -28.59 3.34
CA ASP A 163 15.44 -29.59 2.92
C ASP A 163 15.67 -29.54 1.40
N GLN A 164 16.76 -28.88 1.01
CA GLN A 164 17.21 -28.71 -0.38
C GLN A 164 17.57 -30.02 -1.07
N ASN A 165 17.90 -31.06 -0.31
CA ASN A 165 18.29 -32.36 -0.86
C ASN A 165 17.12 -33.33 -0.92
N SER A 166 15.93 -32.91 -0.48
CA SER A 166 14.74 -33.71 -0.64
C SER A 166 14.32 -33.68 -2.12
N ASN A 167 14.05 -34.86 -2.71
CA ASN A 167 13.39 -34.95 -4.01
C ASN A 167 11.90 -34.53 -3.94
N LYS A 168 11.53 -33.70 -2.96
CA LYS A 168 10.15 -33.31 -2.68
C LYS A 168 9.94 -31.88 -3.13
N THR A 169 8.89 -31.66 -3.90
CA THR A 169 8.38 -30.32 -4.18
C THR A 169 7.70 -29.73 -2.95
N VAL A 170 7.96 -28.46 -2.71
CA VAL A 170 7.27 -27.64 -1.71
C VAL A 170 6.02 -27.05 -2.36
N PRO A 171 4.83 -27.38 -1.88
CA PRO A 171 3.61 -26.74 -2.36
C PRO A 171 3.57 -25.28 -1.92
N MET A 172 3.20 -24.41 -2.85
CA MET A 172 2.78 -23.02 -2.59
C MET A 172 1.35 -22.86 -3.09
N TRP A 173 0.61 -21.92 -2.51
CA TRP A 173 -0.78 -21.65 -2.88
C TRP A 173 -0.97 -20.20 -3.26
N THR A 174 -1.77 -19.95 -4.28
CA THR A 174 -2.12 -18.61 -4.73
C THR A 174 -3.58 -18.57 -5.15
N ALA A 175 -4.27 -17.46 -4.87
CA ALA A 175 -5.58 -17.21 -5.49
C ALA A 175 -5.43 -17.01 -7.02
N GLU A 176 -6.45 -17.40 -7.80
CA GLU A 176 -6.50 -17.32 -9.27
C GLU A 176 -6.80 -15.88 -9.74
N PHE A 177 -5.92 -14.96 -9.39
CA PHE A 177 -5.93 -13.60 -9.90
C PHE A 177 -4.55 -13.25 -10.42
N GLU A 178 -4.45 -12.71 -11.64
CA GLU A 178 -3.17 -12.51 -12.35
C GLU A 178 -2.07 -11.88 -11.47
N ARG A 179 -2.32 -10.72 -10.86
CA ARG A 179 -1.35 -10.05 -9.96
C ARG A 179 -0.96 -10.88 -8.74
N VAL A 180 -1.87 -11.71 -8.22
CA VAL A 180 -1.65 -12.59 -7.07
C VAL A 180 -0.77 -13.77 -7.48
N VAL A 181 -1.04 -14.37 -8.64
CA VAL A 181 -0.22 -15.45 -9.23
C VAL A 181 1.20 -14.96 -9.52
N GLN A 182 1.36 -13.77 -10.10
CA GLN A 182 2.70 -13.20 -10.37
C GLN A 182 3.46 -12.89 -9.08
N THR A 183 2.76 -12.43 -8.04
CA THR A 183 3.32 -12.27 -6.69
C THR A 183 3.81 -13.63 -6.16
N ALA A 184 3.01 -14.69 -6.26
CA ALA A 184 3.39 -16.03 -5.81
C ALA A 184 4.65 -16.55 -6.51
N ARG A 185 4.73 -16.35 -7.83
CA ARG A 185 5.90 -16.70 -8.64
C ARG A 185 7.13 -15.94 -8.17
N LYS A 186 7.05 -14.62 -8.02
CA LYS A 186 8.22 -13.81 -7.60
C LYS A 186 8.66 -14.09 -6.18
N PHE A 187 7.73 -14.36 -5.26
CA PHE A 187 8.06 -14.77 -3.90
C PHE A 187 8.80 -16.11 -3.92
N GLY A 188 8.29 -17.08 -4.69
CA GLY A 188 8.91 -18.38 -4.86
C GLY A 188 10.32 -18.27 -5.48
N GLU A 189 10.47 -17.50 -6.56
CA GLU A 189 11.79 -17.24 -7.17
C GLU A 189 12.78 -16.65 -6.16
N GLY A 190 12.35 -15.69 -5.33
CA GLY A 190 13.18 -15.10 -4.28
C GLY A 190 13.54 -16.10 -3.18
N PHE A 191 12.60 -16.94 -2.75
CA PHE A 191 12.81 -17.89 -1.66
C PHE A 191 13.65 -19.10 -2.07
N PHE A 192 13.33 -19.73 -3.19
CA PHE A 192 13.95 -20.98 -3.66
C PHE A 192 15.15 -20.73 -4.58
N GLY A 193 15.31 -19.51 -5.10
CA GLY A 193 16.42 -19.12 -5.96
C GLY A 193 16.47 -19.98 -7.23
N TRP A 194 17.68 -20.39 -7.60
CA TRP A 194 17.94 -21.26 -8.75
C TRP A 194 17.19 -22.60 -8.76
N ASN A 195 16.69 -23.08 -7.60
CA ASN A 195 15.94 -24.34 -7.50
C ASN A 195 14.42 -24.16 -7.70
N TYR A 196 13.93 -22.94 -7.88
CA TYR A 196 12.50 -22.63 -7.91
C TYR A 196 11.70 -23.52 -8.88
N THR A 197 12.20 -23.71 -10.10
CA THR A 197 11.51 -24.50 -11.14
C THR A 197 11.32 -25.97 -10.78
N ASP A 198 12.24 -26.53 -10.00
CA ASP A 198 12.25 -27.95 -9.66
C ASP A 198 11.67 -28.21 -8.27
N SER A 199 11.70 -27.20 -7.39
CA SER A 199 11.36 -27.33 -5.98
C SER A 199 9.96 -26.84 -5.64
N VAL A 200 9.28 -26.10 -6.52
CA VAL A 200 7.97 -25.52 -6.21
C VAL A 200 6.87 -26.16 -7.03
N ALA A 201 5.80 -26.57 -6.34
CA ALA A 201 4.52 -26.86 -6.95
C ALA A 201 3.55 -25.71 -6.63
N LEU A 202 3.35 -24.79 -7.58
CA LEU A 202 2.42 -23.68 -7.40
C LEU A 202 0.98 -24.15 -7.67
N ASN A 203 0.16 -24.15 -6.61
CA ASN A 203 -1.25 -24.52 -6.66
C ASN A 203 -2.09 -23.25 -6.79
N VAL A 204 -2.69 -23.06 -7.96
CA VAL A 204 -3.61 -21.94 -8.22
C VAL A 204 -5.01 -22.36 -7.79
N ILE A 205 -5.58 -21.64 -6.82
CA ILE A 205 -6.91 -21.90 -6.26
C ILE A 205 -7.88 -20.89 -6.86
N SER A 206 -8.93 -21.38 -7.51
CA SER A 206 -9.93 -20.51 -8.15
C SER A 206 -10.59 -19.54 -7.17
N GLU A 207 -10.86 -18.32 -7.63
CA GLU A 207 -11.65 -17.34 -6.88
C GLU A 207 -13.17 -17.52 -7.08
N SER A 208 -13.60 -18.53 -7.85
CA SER A 208 -15.03 -18.83 -8.03
C SER A 208 -15.72 -19.09 -6.69
N ALA A 209 -16.94 -18.58 -6.56
CA ALA A 209 -17.78 -18.81 -5.39
C ALA A 209 -18.05 -20.31 -5.13
N ASP A 210 -17.98 -21.15 -6.17
CA ASP A 210 -18.16 -22.60 -6.08
C ASP A 210 -17.09 -23.29 -5.23
N MET A 211 -15.95 -22.63 -4.98
CA MET A 211 -14.89 -23.15 -4.11
C MET A 211 -15.30 -23.14 -2.62
N GLY A 212 -16.31 -22.34 -2.26
CA GLY A 212 -16.79 -22.21 -0.88
C GLY A 212 -15.64 -21.94 0.11
N ALA A 213 -15.57 -22.73 1.18
CA ALA A 213 -14.51 -22.61 2.19
C ALA A 213 -13.15 -23.23 1.77
N ASN A 214 -13.08 -23.92 0.63
CA ASN A 214 -11.80 -24.41 0.09
C ASN A 214 -11.15 -23.35 -0.81
N SER A 215 -10.97 -22.14 -0.27
CA SER A 215 -10.52 -20.97 -1.02
C SER A 215 -9.61 -20.07 -0.19
N LEU A 216 -8.73 -19.33 -0.87
CA LEU A 216 -8.00 -18.19 -0.30
C LEU A 216 -8.83 -16.89 -0.36
N THR A 217 -9.92 -16.89 -1.14
CA THR A 217 -10.89 -15.81 -1.28
C THR A 217 -12.31 -16.35 -1.03
N PRO A 218 -12.60 -16.93 0.14
CA PRO A 218 -13.87 -17.60 0.39
C PRO A 218 -15.05 -16.63 0.24
N VAL A 219 -16.00 -17.01 -0.61
CA VAL A 219 -17.23 -16.25 -0.82
C VAL A 219 -18.28 -16.71 0.17
N CYS A 220 -18.85 -15.78 0.93
CA CYS A 220 -20.03 -16.03 1.73
C CYS A 220 -21.26 -15.57 0.94
N PRO A 221 -22.21 -16.45 0.58
CA PRO A 221 -23.34 -16.09 -0.27
C PRO A 221 -24.22 -14.95 0.29
N ASP A 222 -24.32 -14.85 1.61
CA ASP A 222 -25.06 -13.80 2.29
C ASP A 222 -24.25 -12.51 2.48
N ASP A 223 -22.94 -12.51 2.17
CA ASP A 223 -22.10 -11.34 2.33
C ASP A 223 -22.50 -10.25 1.35
N HIS A 224 -23.04 -9.19 1.94
CA HIS A 224 -23.43 -7.99 1.22
C HIS A 224 -22.82 -6.78 1.92
N LEU A 225 -22.38 -5.83 1.11
CA LEU A 225 -21.88 -4.56 1.63
C LEU A 225 -22.95 -3.89 2.50
N THR A 226 -22.56 -3.56 3.72
CA THR A 226 -23.41 -2.83 4.67
C THR A 226 -23.81 -1.47 4.10
N GLN A 227 -24.94 -0.91 4.55
CA GLN A 227 -25.33 0.44 4.13
C GLN A 227 -24.24 1.45 4.46
N THR A 228 -23.55 1.29 5.60
CA THR A 228 -22.41 2.13 5.99
C THR A 228 -21.30 2.09 4.94
N CYS A 229 -20.85 0.89 4.54
CA CYS A 229 -19.84 0.74 3.49
C CYS A 229 -20.25 1.43 2.18
N LYS A 230 -21.52 1.25 1.75
CA LYS A 230 -22.05 1.87 0.52
C LYS A 230 -22.16 3.40 0.61
N SER A 231 -22.29 3.95 1.82
CA SER A 231 -22.51 5.38 2.06
C SER A 231 -21.24 6.17 2.40
N LEU A 232 -20.06 5.54 2.36
CA LEU A 232 -18.80 6.23 2.61
C LEU A 232 -18.59 7.33 1.58
N SER A 233 -18.42 8.56 2.06
CA SER A 233 -18.32 9.75 1.22
C SER A 233 -16.86 10.15 0.97
N GLN A 234 -16.58 10.58 -0.26
CA GLN A 234 -15.33 11.25 -0.65
C GLN A 234 -15.46 12.78 -0.59
N ASP A 235 -16.62 13.28 -0.18
CA ASP A 235 -16.86 14.71 0.02
C ASP A 235 -16.55 15.10 1.47
N LEU A 236 -15.31 15.56 1.70
CA LEU A 236 -14.78 15.86 3.02
C LEU A 236 -14.22 17.29 3.11
N PRO A 237 -14.32 17.96 4.28
CA PRO A 237 -13.81 19.32 4.45
C PRO A 237 -12.35 19.50 4.03
N ALA A 238 -11.47 18.55 4.36
CA ALA A 238 -10.05 18.62 4.00
C ALA A 238 -9.83 18.65 2.49
N PHE A 239 -10.60 17.87 1.73
CA PHE A 239 -10.48 17.82 0.28
C PHE A 239 -11.11 19.05 -0.39
N ARG A 240 -12.16 19.64 0.18
CA ARG A 240 -12.68 20.94 -0.26
C ARG A 240 -11.64 22.06 -0.07
N VAL A 241 -10.93 22.06 1.06
CA VAL A 241 -9.83 23.01 1.31
C VAL A 241 -8.70 22.86 0.28
N ALA A 242 -8.34 21.63 -0.07
CA ALA A 242 -7.36 21.37 -1.12
C ALA A 242 -7.87 21.86 -2.49
N ALA A 243 -9.13 21.58 -2.83
CA ALA A 243 -9.73 22.03 -4.09
C ALA A 243 -9.71 23.57 -4.19
N ASP A 244 -10.16 24.27 -3.16
CA ASP A 244 -10.15 25.73 -3.09
C ASP A 244 -8.72 26.30 -3.21
N ARG A 245 -7.71 25.63 -2.63
CA ARG A 245 -6.30 26.01 -2.76
C ARG A 245 -5.84 25.89 -4.22
N LEU A 246 -6.02 24.72 -4.83
CA LEU A 246 -5.53 24.45 -6.18
C LEU A 246 -6.24 25.32 -7.23
N ASN A 247 -7.56 25.50 -7.10
CA ASN A 247 -8.35 26.39 -7.97
C ASN A 247 -7.90 27.85 -7.87
N ARG A 248 -7.54 28.32 -6.66
CA ARG A 248 -7.04 29.70 -6.46
C ARG A 248 -5.65 29.90 -7.06
N GLN A 249 -4.77 28.90 -6.98
CA GLN A 249 -3.43 28.97 -7.58
C GLN A 249 -3.48 28.96 -9.11
N ASN A 250 -4.53 28.35 -9.69
CA ASN A 250 -4.68 28.16 -11.12
C ASN A 250 -6.08 28.59 -11.58
N PRO A 251 -6.32 29.91 -11.77
CA PRO A 251 -7.63 30.43 -12.16
C PRO A 251 -8.17 29.80 -13.46
N GLY A 252 -9.44 29.39 -13.45
CA GLY A 252 -10.08 28.65 -14.54
C GLY A 252 -10.22 27.15 -14.27
N LEU A 253 -9.52 26.64 -13.26
CA LEU A 253 -9.72 25.31 -12.71
C LEU A 253 -10.96 25.26 -11.80
N ASP A 254 -11.70 24.15 -11.85
CA ASP A 254 -12.94 23.94 -11.09
C ASP A 254 -12.94 22.57 -10.37
N LEU A 255 -11.84 22.20 -9.72
CA LEU A 255 -11.78 20.95 -8.96
C LEU A 255 -12.75 20.98 -7.77
N ASN A 256 -13.35 19.82 -7.45
CA ASN A 256 -14.15 19.60 -6.26
C ASN A 256 -13.52 18.52 -5.35
N SER A 257 -14.18 18.24 -4.21
CA SER A 257 -13.68 17.24 -3.23
C SER A 257 -13.46 15.85 -3.82
N THR A 258 -14.33 15.39 -4.73
CA THR A 258 -14.21 14.09 -5.37
C THR A 258 -13.01 14.06 -6.32
N ASP A 259 -12.80 15.13 -7.10
CA ASP A 259 -11.64 15.24 -7.97
C ASP A 259 -10.34 15.19 -7.16
N ILE A 260 -10.28 15.92 -6.04
CA ILE A 260 -9.13 15.87 -5.11
C ILE A 260 -8.89 14.45 -4.59
N TYR A 261 -9.94 13.75 -4.16
CA TYR A 261 -9.78 12.37 -3.73
C TYR A 261 -9.20 11.50 -4.84
N GLN A 262 -9.66 11.64 -6.09
CA GLN A 262 -9.13 10.85 -7.22
C GLN A 262 -7.68 11.21 -7.56
N LEU A 263 -7.29 12.49 -7.48
CA LEU A 263 -5.91 12.93 -7.72
C LEU A 263 -4.97 12.43 -6.61
N MET A 264 -5.40 12.48 -5.34
CA MET A 264 -4.68 11.86 -4.24
C MET A 264 -4.56 10.34 -4.44
N PHE A 265 -5.66 9.67 -4.76
CA PHE A 265 -5.70 8.23 -5.03
C PHE A 265 -4.73 7.82 -6.14
N MET A 266 -4.77 8.52 -7.28
CA MET A 266 -3.84 8.33 -8.39
C MET A 266 -2.38 8.50 -7.97
N SER A 267 -2.07 9.53 -7.19
CA SER A 267 -0.69 9.84 -6.81
C SER A 267 -0.05 8.75 -5.94
N VAL A 268 -0.87 8.00 -5.18
CA VAL A 268 -0.37 6.85 -4.43
C VAL A 268 0.11 5.75 -5.37
N PHE A 269 -0.66 5.48 -6.43
CA PHE A 269 -0.27 4.50 -7.45
C PHE A 269 0.93 4.96 -8.29
N GLU A 270 1.13 6.27 -8.43
CA GLU A 270 2.35 6.79 -9.04
C GLU A 270 3.60 6.41 -8.24
N LEU A 271 3.52 6.36 -6.91
CA LEU A 271 4.63 5.85 -6.09
C LEU A 271 4.99 4.40 -6.44
N ASN A 272 3.98 3.54 -6.69
CA ASN A 272 4.19 2.13 -7.04
C ASN A 272 5.03 1.98 -8.32
N VAL A 273 4.84 2.89 -9.29
CA VAL A 273 5.46 2.83 -10.62
C VAL A 273 6.76 3.63 -10.70
N ARG A 274 6.79 4.84 -10.13
CA ARG A 274 7.92 5.77 -10.29
C ARG A 274 8.83 5.79 -9.07
N GLY A 275 8.36 5.36 -7.91
CA GLY A 275 9.04 5.57 -6.64
C GLY A 275 8.78 6.94 -6.01
N TYR A 276 8.43 7.94 -6.82
CA TYR A 276 8.14 9.30 -6.38
C TYR A 276 6.89 9.81 -7.10
N SER A 277 6.30 10.87 -6.56
CA SER A 277 5.12 11.51 -7.15
C SER A 277 5.09 12.97 -6.72
N ASP A 278 5.23 13.89 -7.69
CA ASP A 278 5.15 15.33 -7.39
C ASP A 278 3.74 15.73 -6.91
N TRP A 279 2.72 14.92 -7.24
CA TRP A 279 1.38 15.05 -6.67
C TRP A 279 1.36 14.90 -5.14
N THR A 280 2.27 14.12 -4.55
CA THR A 280 2.31 13.98 -3.09
C THR A 280 2.64 15.29 -2.38
N ASP A 281 3.43 16.15 -3.03
CA ASP A 281 3.79 17.49 -2.55
C ASP A 281 2.70 18.54 -2.84
N ALA A 282 1.75 18.23 -3.72
CA ALA A 282 0.61 19.11 -4.00
C ALA A 282 -0.45 19.11 -2.88
N PHE A 283 -0.35 18.16 -1.95
CA PHE A 283 -1.27 18.00 -0.81
C PHE A 283 -0.55 18.12 0.53
N THR A 284 -1.26 18.62 1.53
CA THR A 284 -0.71 18.77 2.88
C THR A 284 -0.75 17.45 3.66
N MET A 285 0.07 17.34 4.71
CA MET A 285 0.05 16.14 5.56
C MET A 285 -1.31 15.93 6.26
N ASP A 286 -2.05 16.99 6.56
CA ASP A 286 -3.39 16.83 7.14
C ASP A 286 -4.41 16.33 6.12
N GLU A 287 -4.30 16.75 4.84
CA GLU A 287 -5.06 16.17 3.74
C GLU A 287 -4.74 14.67 3.58
N TRP A 288 -3.46 14.30 3.63
CA TRP A 288 -3.02 12.90 3.60
C TRP A 288 -3.58 12.08 4.77
N LYS A 289 -3.59 12.61 6.00
CA LYS A 289 -4.21 11.92 7.15
C LYS A 289 -5.69 11.66 6.91
N TRP A 290 -6.43 12.63 6.38
CA TRP A 290 -7.83 12.45 6.02
C TRP A 290 -8.01 11.43 4.90
N PHE A 291 -7.16 11.45 3.87
CA PHE A 291 -7.13 10.43 2.83
C PHE A 291 -6.90 9.03 3.41
N GLY A 292 -5.87 8.84 4.23
CA GLY A 292 -5.61 7.58 4.92
C GLY A 292 -6.82 7.11 5.73
N TYR A 293 -7.45 8.00 6.48
CA TYR A 293 -8.63 7.66 7.26
C TYR A 293 -9.83 7.24 6.39
N THR A 294 -10.00 7.82 5.19
CA THR A 294 -11.03 7.32 4.25
C THR A 294 -10.77 5.87 3.83
N GLN A 295 -9.51 5.49 3.63
CA GLN A 295 -9.13 4.12 3.33
C GLN A 295 -9.38 3.20 4.54
N ASP A 296 -9.06 3.66 5.74
CA ASP A 296 -9.30 2.91 6.97
C ASP A 296 -10.79 2.62 7.16
N LEU A 297 -11.66 3.61 6.94
CA LEU A 297 -13.12 3.43 6.99
C LEU A 297 -13.61 2.44 5.94
N LEU A 298 -13.06 2.49 4.72
CA LEU A 298 -13.37 1.54 3.66
C LEU A 298 -13.03 0.11 4.10
N PHE A 299 -11.81 -0.14 4.55
CA PHE A 299 -11.41 -1.47 5.03
C PHE A 299 -12.24 -1.92 6.23
N TYR A 300 -12.45 -1.04 7.21
CA TYR A 300 -13.20 -1.37 8.43
C TYR A 300 -14.63 -1.79 8.12
N HIS A 301 -15.36 -1.03 7.29
CA HIS A 301 -16.79 -1.27 7.03
C HIS A 301 -17.06 -2.26 5.89
N CYS A 302 -16.15 -2.40 4.93
CA CYS A 302 -16.37 -3.23 3.74
C CYS A 302 -15.67 -4.60 3.80
N ALA A 303 -14.56 -4.73 4.53
CA ALA A 303 -13.77 -5.96 4.60
C ALA A 303 -13.25 -6.30 6.01
N GLY A 304 -13.77 -5.62 7.03
CA GLY A 304 -13.21 -5.63 8.38
C GLY A 304 -14.29 -5.75 9.46
N PRO A 305 -13.96 -5.37 10.71
CA PRO A 305 -14.85 -5.58 11.86
C PRO A 305 -16.20 -4.85 11.78
N GLY A 306 -16.34 -3.85 10.91
CA GLY A 306 -17.61 -3.18 10.64
C GLY A 306 -18.56 -3.98 9.72
N SER A 307 -18.09 -5.05 9.09
CA SER A 307 -18.93 -6.03 8.38
C SER A 307 -19.25 -7.21 9.31
N GLN A 308 -20.53 -7.59 9.36
CA GLN A 308 -20.97 -8.76 10.13
C GLN A 308 -20.46 -10.10 9.59
N PHE A 309 -20.03 -10.15 8.32
CA PHE A 309 -19.61 -11.37 7.63
C PHE A 309 -18.10 -11.60 7.68
N ALA A 310 -17.29 -10.53 7.83
CA ALA A 310 -15.84 -10.60 7.76
C ALA A 310 -15.22 -11.62 8.74
N LYS A 311 -15.80 -11.77 9.94
CA LYS A 311 -15.35 -12.76 10.92
C LYS A 311 -15.55 -14.20 10.44
N ALA A 312 -16.69 -14.50 9.83
CA ALA A 312 -16.99 -15.84 9.32
C ALA A 312 -16.10 -16.18 8.12
N VAL A 313 -15.95 -15.24 7.19
CA VAL A 313 -15.06 -15.35 6.02
C VAL A 313 -13.61 -15.60 6.47
N GLY A 314 -13.08 -14.77 7.38
CA GLY A 314 -11.71 -14.93 7.90
C GLY A 314 -11.50 -16.18 8.76
N ALA A 315 -12.56 -16.73 9.37
CA ALA A 315 -12.47 -17.94 10.19
C ALA A 315 -12.06 -19.17 9.38
N VAL A 316 -12.31 -19.19 8.06
CA VAL A 316 -11.87 -20.27 7.17
C VAL A 316 -10.36 -20.47 7.25
N TYR A 317 -9.60 -19.41 6.95
CA TYR A 317 -8.13 -19.46 6.98
C TYR A 317 -7.59 -19.63 8.40
N ALA A 318 -8.22 -18.97 9.40
CA ALA A 318 -7.82 -19.11 10.80
C ALA A 318 -7.97 -20.56 11.31
N ASN A 319 -9.06 -21.24 10.97
CA ASN A 319 -9.29 -22.62 11.36
C ASN A 319 -8.36 -23.60 10.61
N ALA A 320 -8.13 -23.37 9.31
CA ALA A 320 -7.20 -24.19 8.52
C ALA A 320 -5.76 -24.08 9.04
N SER A 321 -5.29 -22.86 9.31
CA SER A 321 -3.95 -22.63 9.87
C SER A 321 -3.80 -23.18 11.30
N LEU A 322 -4.83 -23.04 12.15
CA LEU A 322 -4.84 -23.66 13.48
C LEU A 322 -4.71 -25.20 13.39
N LYS A 323 -5.36 -25.83 12.41
CA LYS A 323 -5.24 -27.28 12.18
C LYS A 323 -3.82 -27.68 11.82
N LEU A 324 -3.14 -26.93 10.95
CA LEU A 324 -1.73 -27.18 10.57
C LEU A 324 -0.80 -27.05 11.80
N LEU A 325 -1.00 -25.99 12.60
CA LEU A 325 -0.26 -25.76 13.84
C LEU A 325 -0.47 -26.91 14.84
N THR A 326 -1.72 -27.34 15.05
CA THR A 326 -2.06 -28.41 16.00
C THR A 326 -1.53 -29.78 15.55
N GLN A 327 -1.47 -30.03 14.23
CA GLN A 327 -0.91 -31.26 13.69
C GLN A 327 0.61 -31.35 13.83
N GLY A 328 1.29 -30.19 13.85
CA GLY A 328 2.74 -30.07 13.98
C GLY A 328 3.50 -30.33 12.68
N PRO A 329 4.76 -29.86 12.59
CA PRO A 329 5.54 -29.87 11.36
C PRO A 329 5.87 -31.27 10.83
N GLU A 330 5.99 -32.27 11.71
CA GLU A 330 6.27 -33.66 11.30
C GLU A 330 5.16 -34.28 10.45
N LYS A 331 3.90 -33.91 10.71
CA LYS A 331 2.73 -34.46 10.01
C LYS A 331 2.20 -33.53 8.94
N ALA A 332 2.14 -32.23 9.23
CA ALA A 332 1.57 -31.24 8.33
C ALA A 332 2.60 -30.74 7.30
N GLY A 333 3.88 -30.63 7.69
CA GLY A 333 4.92 -29.94 6.94
C GLY A 333 5.41 -28.67 7.65
N THR A 334 6.56 -28.16 7.23
CA THR A 334 7.26 -27.04 7.91
C THR A 334 6.96 -25.68 7.29
N MET A 335 6.49 -25.61 6.04
CA MET A 335 6.32 -24.33 5.33
C MET A 335 5.01 -24.30 4.54
N PHE A 336 4.22 -23.24 4.76
CA PHE A 336 2.99 -22.98 4.03
C PHE A 336 2.95 -21.53 3.56
N PHE A 337 3.22 -21.31 2.27
CA PHE A 337 3.21 -19.99 1.65
C PHE A 337 1.93 -19.81 0.83
N ASN A 338 1.07 -18.89 1.28
CA ASN A 338 -0.21 -18.57 0.67
C ASN A 338 -0.18 -17.12 0.18
N LEU A 339 -0.56 -16.88 -1.07
CA LEU A 339 -0.51 -15.57 -1.71
C LEU A 339 -1.85 -15.14 -2.31
#